data_AF-A0A7J8XA16-F1
#
_entry.id   AF-A0A7J8XA16-F1
#
_cell.length_a   1.000
_cell.length_b   1.000
_cell.length_c   1.000
_cell.angle_alpha   90.00
_cell.angle_beta   90.00
_cell.angle_gamma   90.00
#
_symmetry.space_group_name_H-M   'P 1'
#
loop_
_entity.id
_entity.type
_entity.pdbx_description
1 polymer ?
#
loop_
_entity_poly.entity_id
_entity_poly.type
_entity_poly.pdbx_seq_one_letter_code
_entity_poly.pdbx_strand_id
1 'polypeptide(L)' 'MLQFKKVTNVKQQVVSGTMYYITLEAMDGDKTKVYEAK' A
#
# COMPACT_ATOMS: atom_id res chain seq x y z
N MET A 1 -8.05 11.11 9.40
CA MET A 1 -6.57 11.09 9.43
C MET A 1 -6.16 9.65 9.19
N LEU A 2 -5.35 9.38 8.16
CA LEU A 2 -4.86 8.03 7.89
C LEU A 2 -3.56 7.80 8.65
N GLN A 3 -3.51 6.75 9.47
CA GLN A 3 -2.29 6.33 10.15
C GLN A 3 -1.74 5.09 9.47
N PHE A 4 -0.55 5.21 8.87
CA PHE A 4 0.13 4.07 8.28
C PHE A 4 0.44 3.01 9.34
N LYS A 5 0.17 1.74 9.02
CA LYS A 5 0.40 0.62 9.94
C LYS A 5 1.53 -0.27 9.44
N LYS A 6 1.38 -0.87 8.26
CA LYS A 6 2.39 -1.74 7.64
C LYS A 6 2.12 -1.95 6.16
N VAL A 7 3.17 -2.31 5.42
CA VAL A 7 3.04 -2.84 4.06
C VAL A 7 2.79 -4.34 4.13
N THR A 8 1.78 -4.84 3.44
CA THR A 8 1.41 -6.26 3.42
C THR A 8 1.85 -6.96 2.13
N ASN A 9 1.98 -6.22 1.04
CA ASN A 9 2.41 -6.75 -0.24
C ASN A 9 3.14 -5.66 -1.04
N VAL A 10 4.19 -6.07 -1.76
CA VAL A 10 4.85 -5.24 -2.76
C VAL A 10 5.05 -6.10 -3.99
N LYS A 11 4.47 -5.69 -5.11
CA LYS A 11 4.75 -6.28 -6.42
C LYS A 11 5.53 -5.28 -7.25
N GLN A 12 6.70 -5.70 -7.71
CA GLN A 12 7.50 -4.94 -8.64
C GLN A 12 7.20 -5.41 -10.06
N GLN A 13 6.86 -4.47 -10.94
CA GLN A 13 6.72 -4.73 -12.37
C GLN A 13 7.76 -3.93 -13.13
N VAL A 14 8.69 -4.64 -13.78
CA VAL A 14 9.74 -4.05 -14.63
C VAL A 14 9.22 -4.00 -16.06
N VAL A 15 8.92 -2.79 -16.55
CA VAL A 15 8.51 -2.47 -17.92
C VAL A 15 9.57 -1.54 -18.54
N SER A 16 9.23 -0.38 -19.12
CA SER A 16 10.22 0.67 -19.47
C SER A 16 10.58 1.57 -18.28
N GLY A 17 10.61 0.98 -17.09
CA GLY A 17 10.71 1.60 -15.77
C GLY A 17 10.29 0.60 -14.69
N THR A 18 10.39 0.98 -13.41
CA THR A 18 9.97 0.13 -12.29
C THR A 18 8.65 0.65 -11.72
N MET A 19 7.57 -0.11 -11.93
CA MET A 19 6.27 0.14 -11.29
C MET A 19 6.19 -0.64 -9.98
N TYR A 20 5.74 0.01 -8.91
CA TYR A 20 5.55 -0.62 -7.60
C TYR A 20 4.08 -0.64 -7.25
N TYR A 21 3.49 -1.83 -7.21
CA TYR A 21 2.15 -2.03 -6.65
C TYR A 21 2.31 -2.38 -5.17
N ILE A 22 1.97 -1.42 -4.30
CA ILE A 22 2.15 -1.55 -2.86
C ILE A 22 0.77 -1.70 -2.23
N THR A 23 0.55 -2.82 -1.55
CA THR A 23 -0.60 -3.01 -0.68
C THR A 23 -0.19 -2.68 0.75
N LEU A 24 -0.89 -1.74 1.38
CA LEU A 24 -0.59 -1.27 2.73
C LEU A 24 -1.84 -1.25 3.60
N GLU A 25 -1.66 -1.53 4.88
CA GLU A 25 -2.67 -1.33 5.91
C GLU A 25 -2.50 0.06 6.51
N ALA A 26 -3.60 0.80 6.62
CA ALA A 26 -3.66 2.04 7.36
C ALA A 26 -4.93 2.09 8.22
N MET A 27 -4.86 2.77 9.35
CA MET A 27 -6.02 3.05 10.19
C MET A 27 -6.68 4.35 9.74
N ASP A 28 -7.97 4.29 9.46
CA ASP A 28 -8.83 5.42 9.14
C ASP A 28 -9.78 5.66 10.31
N GLY A 29 -9.36 6.55 11.21
CA GLY A 29 -9.94 6.63 12.55
C GLY A 29 -9.66 5.33 13.32
N ASP A 30 -10.71 4.68 13.82
CA ASP A 30 -10.60 3.45 14.62
C ASP A 30 -10.63 2.15 13.78
N LYS A 31 -10.74 2.27 12.45
CA LYS A 31 -10.86 1.10 11.55
C LYS A 31 -9.57 0.87 10.78
N THR A 32 -9.01 -0.34 10.86
CA THR A 32 -7.93 -0.75 9.96
C THR A 32 -8.52 -1.06 8.58
N LYS A 33 -7.98 -0.44 7.53
CA LYS A 33 -8.32 -0.65 6.13
C LYS A 33 -7.07 -1.00 5.33
N VAL A 34 -7.27 -1.75 4.25
CA VAL A 34 -6.22 -2.08 3.28
C VAL A 34 -6.36 -1.16 2.08
N TYR A 35 -5.23 -0.64 1.62
CA TYR A 35 -5.10 0.29 0.50
C TYR A 35 -4.10 -0.26 -0.52
N GLU A 36 -4.37 0.00 -1.79
CA GLU A 36 -3.48 -0.33 -2.90
C GLU A 36 -2.98 0.96 -3.55
N ALA A 37 -1.66 1.07 -3.70
CA ALA A 37 -0.97 2.18 -4.36
C ALA A 37 -0.17 1.64 -5.56
N LYS A 38 -0.07 2.43 -6.63
CA LYS A 38 0.63 2.11 -7.88
C LYS A 38 1.45 3.29 -8.38
#